data_AF-A0A7W0YLE3-F1
#
_entry.id   AF-A0A7W0YLE3-F1
#
_cell.length_a   1.000
_cell.length_b   1.000
_cell.length_c   1.000
_cell.angle_alpha   90.00
_cell.angle_beta   90.00
_cell.angle_gamma   90.00
#
_symmetry.space_group_name_H-M   'P 1'
#
loop_
_entity.id
_entity.type
_entity.pdbx_description
1 polymer ?
#
loop_
_entity_poly.entity_id
_entity_poly.type
_entity_poly.pdbx_seq_one_letter_code
_entity_poly.pdbx_strand_id
1 'polypeptide(L)'
;ANILRTLQGMKGPAGRKGRRSDEPSFREVQAGRAAEEREREKTRIRVNEFISVSELAAAMKVPATGIVQFAFKELGLMVTVNQRLDFDQIELIASAFGFEAVRESEYAADMETEQTVDAPEDLVPRPPVVTIMGHVDHGKTSLLDYIRKANVVAGEAGGITQHIGAYHVSLPNDRSITFLDTPGHQAFTAMRARGAQVTDIVVLVVAADDQVMPQTVEAISHARNAGVPMIVAINKIDLPSANVPKVKQDLLQHNVVLEEFGGNVLAAEISAKKGTGVDALMEQILLQSEILDLRANPDGKGHGAVLEATLDPGKGPLATVLVQKGTLRGGDNFICGKFSGRVRALYDERGKTVKEAPPSIPVQILGFEGVPAAGDTFAVVTDAVEAREIAQKRQRLEREAQNRRSARGGTLEDFSRALKEGEVSTLRIIIKADQGGPAEALADALAQLSTSEVRVDVVHRGVGAITESDILLAKASGAIVLGFHVRPDSNARAAAEREQVDVRTYRIIYEAVEDVRNALEGLLKPEERETVLGEAEVLQLFKVSKVGTIAGCMVRSGLIQRTARARVTRDGTTVYAGSLSSLKRFKDDVREVREGLECGIGIENFNDLKVGDRIESFRMEEVKRTLQPTAEAGQGSRA
;
A
#
# COMPACT_ATOMS: atom_id res chain seq x y z
N ALA A 1 92.01 33.73 22.59
CA ALA A 1 91.85 33.93 21.13
C ALA A 1 92.04 32.57 20.44
N ASN A 2 91.25 32.28 19.40
CA ASN A 2 91.27 31.06 18.55
C ASN A 2 90.34 29.88 18.88
N ILE A 3 89.13 30.10 19.40
CA ILE A 3 88.01 29.11 19.28
C ILE A 3 86.74 29.73 18.65
N LEU A 4 86.64 31.06 18.57
CA LEU A 4 85.58 31.77 17.83
C LEU A 4 85.84 31.89 16.31
N ARG A 5 86.88 31.19 15.79
CA ARG A 5 87.28 31.25 14.38
C ARG A 5 87.07 29.94 13.60
N THR A 6 86.39 28.95 14.20
CA THR A 6 86.14 27.63 13.59
C THR A 6 84.66 27.35 13.31
N LEU A 7 83.77 28.34 13.50
CA LEU A 7 82.34 28.25 13.17
C LEU A 7 81.88 29.19 12.03
N GLN A 8 82.83 29.90 11.39
CA GLN A 8 82.58 30.65 10.16
C GLN A 8 83.49 30.10 9.06
N GLY A 9 83.06 29.03 8.39
CA GLY A 9 83.91 28.35 7.40
C GLY A 9 83.22 27.36 6.45
N MET A 10 81.89 27.33 6.37
CA MET A 10 81.20 26.56 5.34
C MET A 10 80.22 27.45 4.57
N LYS A 11 80.79 28.27 3.68
CA LYS A 11 80.10 28.81 2.51
C LYS A 11 80.92 28.41 1.27
N GLY A 12 80.35 27.53 0.47
CA GLY A 12 80.82 27.18 -0.87
C GLY A 12 79.68 26.49 -1.64
N PRO A 13 79.57 26.69 -2.96
CA PRO A 13 78.33 27.17 -3.58
C PRO A 13 77.71 26.16 -4.55
N ALA A 14 76.37 26.13 -4.67
CA ALA A 14 75.67 25.77 -5.92
C ALA A 14 74.15 25.89 -5.79
N GLY A 15 73.59 26.79 -6.60
CA GLY A 15 72.29 26.70 -7.28
C GLY A 15 71.08 26.15 -6.53
N ARG A 16 70.16 27.05 -6.17
CA ARG A 16 68.72 26.74 -6.24
C ARG A 16 67.94 27.98 -6.68
N LYS A 17 67.50 27.94 -7.93
CA LYS A 17 66.39 28.75 -8.46
C LYS A 17 65.28 28.77 -7.41
N GLY A 18 64.92 29.94 -6.92
CA GLY A 18 63.65 30.17 -6.24
C GLY A 18 62.53 29.88 -7.24
N ARG A 19 62.07 28.64 -7.25
CA ARG A 19 60.84 28.24 -7.92
C ARG A 19 59.74 28.80 -7.02
N ARG A 20 59.17 29.96 -7.40
CA ARG A 20 57.85 30.36 -6.92
C ARG A 20 56.95 29.16 -7.20
N SER A 21 56.56 28.44 -6.15
CA SER A 21 55.44 27.53 -6.22
C SER A 21 54.22 28.40 -6.36
N ASP A 22 53.74 28.58 -7.59
CA ASP A 22 52.37 28.98 -7.91
C ASP A 22 51.43 27.85 -7.46
N GLU A 23 51.42 27.55 -6.16
CA GLU A 23 50.39 26.72 -5.55
C GLU A 23 49.39 27.66 -4.90
N PRO A 24 48.16 27.75 -5.43
CA PRO A 24 47.15 28.66 -4.93
C PRO A 24 46.86 28.36 -3.46
N SER A 25 46.77 29.41 -2.65
CA SER A 25 46.43 29.29 -1.23
C SER A 25 45.08 28.60 -1.05
N PHE A 26 44.85 27.93 0.09
CA PHE A 26 43.56 27.29 0.39
C PHE A 26 42.35 28.25 0.23
N ARG A 27 42.57 29.55 0.45
CA ARG A 27 41.60 30.63 0.19
C ARG A 27 41.36 30.90 -1.30
N GLU A 28 42.38 30.82 -2.16
CA GLU A 28 42.23 30.97 -3.62
C GLU A 28 41.59 29.73 -4.25
N VAL A 29 41.87 28.53 -3.73
CA VAL A 29 41.18 27.29 -4.14
C VAL A 29 39.71 27.30 -3.70
N GLN A 30 39.40 27.77 -2.48
CA GLN A 30 38.02 27.97 -2.03
C GLN A 30 37.31 29.08 -2.82
N ALA A 31 37.97 30.20 -3.12
CA ALA A 31 37.41 31.27 -3.94
C ALA A 31 37.18 30.84 -5.39
N GLY A 32 38.06 29.99 -5.94
CA GLY A 32 37.91 29.37 -7.26
C GLY A 32 36.74 28.39 -7.31
N ARG A 33 36.60 27.51 -6.30
CA ARG A 33 35.45 26.61 -6.16
C ARG A 33 34.13 27.35 -5.97
N ALA A 34 34.10 28.41 -5.15
CA ALA A 34 32.92 29.24 -4.95
C ALA A 34 32.56 30.06 -6.21
N ALA A 35 33.55 30.45 -7.02
CA ALA A 35 33.32 31.09 -8.30
C ALA A 35 32.80 30.09 -9.37
N GLU A 36 33.32 28.85 -9.40
CA GLU A 36 32.80 27.76 -10.23
C GLU A 36 31.38 27.34 -9.81
N GLU A 37 31.08 27.25 -8.51
CA GLU A 37 29.73 26.98 -8.00
C GLU A 37 28.75 28.09 -8.41
N ARG A 38 29.15 29.37 -8.29
CA ARG A 38 28.32 30.50 -8.74
C ARG A 38 28.08 30.52 -10.25
N GLU A 39 29.04 30.04 -11.05
CA GLU A 39 28.85 29.89 -12.50
C GLU A 39 27.92 28.70 -12.82
N ARG A 40 28.05 27.57 -12.10
CA ARG A 40 27.14 26.41 -12.22
C ARG A 40 25.71 26.72 -11.77
N GLU A 41 25.53 27.56 -10.75
CA GLU A 41 24.21 28.03 -10.30
C GLU A 41 23.52 28.92 -11.34
N LYS A 42 24.26 29.67 -12.16
CA LYS A 42 23.67 30.51 -13.23
C LYS A 42 23.11 29.69 -14.39
N THR A 43 23.65 28.50 -14.63
CA THR A 43 23.21 27.58 -15.69
C THR A 43 22.14 26.60 -15.23
N ARG A 44 21.80 26.57 -13.94
CA ARG A 44 20.78 25.68 -13.38
C ARG A 44 19.45 26.40 -13.27
N ILE A 45 18.40 25.80 -13.83
CA ILE A 45 17.04 26.32 -13.71
C ILE A 45 16.25 25.37 -12.83
N ARG A 46 15.61 25.95 -11.82
CA ARG A 46 14.71 25.23 -10.92
C ARG A 46 13.37 25.09 -11.61
N VAL A 47 12.95 23.86 -11.85
CA VAL A 47 11.70 23.58 -12.55
C VAL A 47 10.87 22.58 -11.77
N ASN A 48 9.60 22.88 -11.59
CA ASN A 48 8.62 21.96 -11.03
C ASN A 48 8.42 20.79 -12.02
N GLU A 49 7.78 19.70 -11.58
CA GLU A 49 7.47 18.56 -12.47
C GLU A 49 6.77 18.98 -13.78
N PHE A 50 6.06 20.12 -13.76
CA PHE A 50 5.40 20.69 -14.92
C PHE A 50 5.46 22.21 -14.91
N ILE A 51 5.93 22.80 -16.01
CA ILE A 51 5.95 24.25 -16.24
C ILE A 51 5.33 24.57 -17.60
N SER A 52 4.68 25.72 -17.75
CA SER A 52 4.24 26.17 -19.08
C SER A 52 5.43 26.61 -19.94
N VAL A 53 5.29 26.54 -21.27
CA VAL A 53 6.32 27.05 -22.19
C VAL A 53 6.62 28.53 -21.92
N SER A 54 5.62 29.33 -21.55
CA SER A 54 5.81 30.73 -21.14
C SER A 54 6.62 30.91 -19.85
N GLU A 55 6.41 30.07 -18.85
CA GLU A 55 7.13 30.14 -17.58
C GLU A 55 8.56 29.59 -17.74
N LEU A 56 8.75 28.54 -18.55
CA LEU A 56 10.07 28.02 -18.92
C LEU A 56 10.89 29.07 -19.69
N ALA A 57 10.25 29.74 -20.64
CA ALA A 57 10.83 30.86 -21.38
C ALA A 57 11.27 32.00 -20.45
N ALA A 58 10.44 32.35 -19.47
CA ALA A 58 10.77 33.36 -18.47
C ALA A 58 11.95 32.94 -17.56
N ALA A 59 11.98 31.67 -17.14
CA ALA A 59 13.05 31.12 -16.31
C ALA A 59 14.40 31.07 -17.06
N MET A 60 14.38 30.73 -18.35
CA MET A 60 15.55 30.68 -19.22
C MET A 60 15.96 32.06 -19.77
N LYS A 61 15.09 33.08 -19.64
CA LYS A 61 15.20 34.39 -20.31
C LYS A 61 15.31 34.27 -21.84
N VAL A 62 14.62 33.29 -22.43
CA VAL A 62 14.56 33.02 -23.87
C VAL A 62 13.15 33.34 -24.38
N PRO A 63 12.95 33.81 -25.63
CA PRO A 63 11.62 34.01 -26.18
C PRO A 63 10.82 32.70 -26.27
N ALA A 64 9.56 32.71 -25.80
CA ALA A 64 8.69 31.53 -25.85
C ALA A 64 8.50 30.97 -27.28
N THR A 65 8.57 31.83 -28.30
CA THR A 65 8.54 31.41 -29.71
C THR A 65 9.72 30.53 -30.10
N GLY A 66 10.90 30.74 -29.50
CA GLY A 66 12.10 29.92 -29.73
C GLY A 66 11.92 28.51 -29.17
N ILE A 67 11.31 28.39 -27.99
CA ILE A 67 11.02 27.09 -27.37
C ILE A 67 9.95 26.33 -28.16
N VAL A 68 8.88 27.00 -28.59
CA VAL A 68 7.83 26.38 -29.42
C VAL A 68 8.41 25.89 -30.76
N GLN A 69 9.25 26.68 -31.41
CA GLN A 69 9.90 26.28 -32.67
C GLN A 69 10.86 25.10 -32.49
N PHE A 70 11.60 25.08 -31.39
CA PHE A 70 12.51 23.98 -31.06
C PHE A 70 11.74 22.68 -30.79
N ALA A 71 10.71 22.74 -29.95
CA ALA A 71 9.85 21.59 -29.66
C ALA A 71 9.18 21.03 -30.93
N PHE A 72 8.80 21.89 -31.86
CA PHE A 72 8.23 21.46 -33.14
C PHE A 72 9.28 20.81 -34.07
N LYS A 73 10.48 21.39 -34.20
CA LYS A 73 11.50 20.95 -35.16
C LYS A 73 12.30 19.74 -34.70
N GLU A 74 12.71 19.73 -33.43
CA GLU A 74 13.64 18.73 -32.89
C GLU A 74 12.91 17.59 -32.16
N LEU A 75 11.75 17.89 -31.54
CA LEU A 75 10.97 16.91 -30.78
C LEU A 75 9.72 16.41 -31.51
N GLY A 76 9.35 17.05 -32.63
CA GLY A 76 8.12 16.74 -33.37
C GLY A 76 6.83 17.02 -32.59
N LEU A 77 6.92 17.78 -31.48
CA LEU A 77 5.79 18.07 -30.59
C LEU A 77 5.17 19.43 -30.96
N MET A 78 3.89 19.44 -31.33
CA MET A 78 3.13 20.70 -31.44
C MET A 78 2.73 21.18 -30.06
N VAL A 79 3.45 22.19 -29.55
CA VAL A 79 3.19 22.79 -28.25
C VAL A 79 2.73 24.25 -28.38
N THR A 80 1.77 24.65 -27.56
CA THR A 80 1.34 26.06 -27.47
C THR A 80 2.04 26.78 -26.33
N VAL A 81 2.07 28.12 -26.35
CA VAL A 81 2.79 28.94 -25.34
C VAL A 81 2.30 28.68 -23.90
N ASN A 82 1.02 28.38 -23.73
CA ASN A 82 0.42 28.10 -22.42
C ASN A 82 0.35 26.60 -22.10
N GLN A 83 0.82 25.75 -23.00
CA GLN A 83 0.86 24.31 -22.78
C GLN A 83 1.92 23.99 -21.73
N ARG A 84 1.55 23.11 -20.80
CA ARG A 84 2.47 22.63 -19.77
C ARG A 84 3.22 21.43 -20.28
N LEU A 85 4.53 21.47 -20.13
CA LEU A 85 5.48 20.42 -20.49
C LEU A 85 5.73 19.52 -19.28
N ASP A 86 6.09 18.27 -19.51
CA ASP A 86 6.58 17.34 -18.48
C ASP A 86 8.10 17.49 -18.27
N PHE A 87 8.61 16.96 -17.16
CA PHE A 87 10.02 17.12 -16.80
C PHE A 87 10.97 16.62 -17.88
N ASP A 88 10.67 15.48 -18.51
CA ASP A 88 11.50 14.91 -19.56
C ASP A 88 11.57 15.85 -20.78
N GLN A 89 10.44 16.48 -21.16
CA GLN A 89 10.41 17.53 -22.20
C GLN A 89 11.16 18.79 -21.75
N ILE A 90 10.99 19.21 -20.48
CA ILE A 90 11.63 20.38 -19.91
C ILE A 90 13.15 20.23 -19.92
N GLU A 91 13.66 19.07 -19.48
CA GLU A 91 15.09 18.76 -19.42
C GLU A 91 15.70 18.78 -20.82
N LEU A 92 15.03 18.15 -21.78
CA LEU A 92 15.48 18.09 -23.15
C LEU A 92 15.50 19.46 -23.83
N ILE A 93 14.48 20.29 -23.58
CA ILE A 93 14.42 21.67 -24.06
C ILE A 93 15.49 22.51 -23.36
N ALA A 94 15.58 22.48 -22.03
CA ALA A 94 16.53 23.28 -21.26
C ALA A 94 17.98 22.97 -21.68
N SER A 95 18.32 21.69 -21.84
CA SER A 95 19.63 21.22 -22.26
C SER A 95 20.03 21.79 -23.63
N ALA A 96 19.09 21.84 -24.58
CA ALA A 96 19.33 22.39 -25.92
C ALA A 96 19.62 23.90 -25.92
N PHE A 97 19.14 24.62 -24.91
CA PHE A 97 19.41 26.05 -24.72
C PHE A 97 20.54 26.31 -23.71
N GLY A 98 21.27 25.27 -23.27
CA GLY A 98 22.44 25.38 -22.40
C GLY A 98 22.11 25.52 -20.91
N PHE A 99 20.92 25.10 -20.49
CA PHE A 99 20.48 25.10 -19.10
C PHE A 99 20.26 23.67 -18.57
N GLU A 100 20.67 23.42 -17.34
CA GLU A 100 20.38 22.17 -16.62
C GLU A 100 19.09 22.36 -15.83
N ALA A 101 18.03 21.63 -16.19
CA ALA A 101 16.78 21.65 -15.46
C ALA A 101 16.90 20.74 -14.23
N VAL A 102 16.80 21.31 -13.03
CA VAL A 102 16.82 20.55 -11.76
C VAL A 102 15.41 20.53 -11.18
N ARG A 103 14.96 19.35 -10.74
CA ARG A 103 13.61 19.20 -10.16
C ARG A 103 13.52 20.00 -8.88
N GLU A 104 12.48 20.81 -8.75
CA GLU A 104 12.23 21.54 -7.51
C GLU A 104 11.94 20.60 -6.33
N SER A 105 11.50 19.35 -6.57
CA SER A 105 11.38 18.32 -5.53
C SER A 105 12.74 17.90 -4.93
N GLU A 106 13.83 17.90 -5.72
CA GLU A 106 15.18 17.65 -5.20
C GLU A 106 15.67 18.85 -4.38
N TYR A 107 15.31 20.08 -4.76
CA TYR A 107 15.66 21.29 -4.00
C TYR A 107 14.78 21.53 -2.75
N ALA A 108 13.51 21.10 -2.77
CA ALA A 108 12.64 21.11 -1.61
C ALA A 108 13.01 20.01 -0.60
N ALA A 109 13.52 18.88 -1.10
CA ALA A 109 14.25 17.94 -0.27
C ALA A 109 15.52 18.59 0.32
N ASP A 110 16.26 19.40 -0.45
CA ASP A 110 17.40 20.16 0.09
C ASP A 110 17.00 21.20 1.16
N MET A 111 15.80 21.81 1.09
CA MET A 111 15.29 22.67 2.18
C MET A 111 14.76 21.87 3.39
N GLU A 112 14.24 20.66 3.18
CA GLU A 112 14.05 19.68 4.28
C GLU A 112 15.40 19.21 4.86
N THR A 113 16.50 19.51 4.15
CA THR A 113 17.89 19.17 4.49
C THR A 113 18.78 20.39 4.72
N GLU A 114 18.24 21.54 5.12
CA GLU A 114 18.97 22.38 6.10
C GLU A 114 18.93 21.69 7.47
N GLN A 115 19.30 20.40 7.49
CA GLN A 115 19.85 19.79 8.68
C GLN A 115 21.16 20.52 8.89
N THR A 116 21.14 21.52 9.77
CA THR A 116 22.35 21.86 10.50
C THR A 116 22.88 20.54 11.02
N VAL A 117 23.96 20.03 10.42
CA VAL A 117 24.60 18.80 10.86
C VAL A 117 24.97 19.06 12.31
N ASP A 118 24.26 18.40 13.22
CA ASP A 118 24.48 18.60 14.66
C ASP A 118 25.94 18.31 14.96
N ALA A 119 26.57 19.16 15.77
CA ALA A 119 27.93 18.90 16.17
C ALA A 119 27.97 17.57 16.96
N PRO A 120 29.02 16.74 16.81
CA PRO A 120 29.13 15.48 17.54
C PRO A 120 29.03 15.64 19.07
N GLU A 121 29.30 16.85 19.58
CA GLU A 121 29.25 17.22 20.99
C GLU A 121 27.82 17.40 21.52
N ASP A 122 26.87 17.74 20.66
CA ASP A 122 25.46 17.98 21.03
C ASP A 122 24.62 16.67 21.00
N LEU A 123 25.22 15.57 20.56
CA LEU A 123 24.56 14.27 20.42
C LEU A 123 24.55 13.51 21.75
N VAL A 124 23.35 13.39 22.34
CA VAL A 124 23.10 12.67 23.60
C VAL A 124 22.48 11.29 23.30
N PRO A 125 22.78 10.24 24.10
CA PRO A 125 22.12 8.95 23.97
C PRO A 125 20.59 9.07 24.04
N ARG A 126 19.87 8.41 23.13
CA ARG A 126 18.40 8.41 23.10
C ARG A 126 17.81 7.00 23.27
N PRO A 127 16.56 6.89 23.75
CA PRO A 127 15.86 5.60 23.80
C PRO A 127 15.72 4.97 22.41
N PRO A 128 15.87 3.63 22.26
CA PRO A 128 15.59 2.95 21.00
C PRO A 128 14.09 2.96 20.70
N VAL A 129 13.76 3.15 19.41
CA VAL A 129 12.41 2.93 18.90
C VAL A 129 12.34 1.53 18.28
N VAL A 130 11.39 0.72 18.75
CA VAL A 130 11.30 -0.71 18.46
C VAL A 130 9.95 -1.04 17.85
N THR A 131 9.94 -1.55 16.62
CA THR A 131 8.70 -2.07 16.01
C THR A 131 8.54 -3.55 16.31
N ILE A 132 7.35 -3.97 16.73
CA ILE A 132 7.01 -5.39 16.86
C ILE A 132 6.29 -5.86 15.60
N MET A 133 6.84 -6.89 14.95
CA MET A 133 6.32 -7.49 13.73
C MET A 133 6.12 -9.00 13.87
N GLY A 134 5.32 -9.59 12.97
CA GLY A 134 5.05 -11.03 12.97
C GLY A 134 3.63 -11.35 12.49
N HIS A 135 3.35 -12.64 12.32
CA HIS A 135 2.05 -13.14 11.87
C HIS A 135 0.92 -12.83 12.85
N VAL A 136 -0.32 -12.83 12.35
CA VAL A 136 -1.54 -12.79 13.17
C VAL A 136 -1.49 -13.92 14.23
N ASP A 137 -2.01 -13.64 15.44
CA ASP A 137 -2.06 -14.58 16.57
C ASP A 137 -0.73 -15.11 17.13
N HIS A 138 0.41 -14.59 16.66
CA HIS A 138 1.72 -14.86 17.29
C HIS A 138 1.91 -14.15 18.64
N GLY A 139 0.94 -13.35 19.09
CA GLY A 139 0.95 -12.72 20.42
C GLY A 139 1.74 -11.41 20.51
N LYS A 140 1.85 -10.65 19.41
CA LYS A 140 2.48 -9.30 19.40
C LYS A 140 1.81 -8.34 20.40
N THR A 141 0.50 -8.19 20.29
CA THR A 141 -0.28 -7.31 21.16
C THR A 141 -0.29 -7.83 22.61
N SER A 142 -0.26 -9.16 22.80
CA SER A 142 -0.14 -9.77 24.13
C SER A 142 1.21 -9.48 24.78
N LEU A 143 2.30 -9.49 24.01
CA LEU A 143 3.63 -9.09 24.49
C LEU A 143 3.62 -7.62 24.92
N LEU A 144 3.03 -6.75 24.11
CA LEU A 144 2.91 -5.33 24.46
C LEU A 144 2.02 -5.12 25.67
N ASP A 145 0.88 -5.80 25.78
CA ASP A 145 -0.01 -5.79 26.95
C ASP A 145 0.74 -6.13 28.23
N TYR A 146 1.55 -7.19 28.19
CA TYR A 146 2.37 -7.58 29.32
C TYR A 146 3.39 -6.48 29.70
N ILE A 147 4.13 -5.96 28.71
CA ILE A 147 5.14 -4.91 28.93
C ILE A 147 4.49 -3.62 29.50
N ARG A 148 3.34 -3.22 28.98
CA ARG A 148 2.64 -1.99 29.41
C ARG A 148 1.82 -2.16 30.69
N LYS A 149 1.71 -3.38 31.23
CA LYS A 149 0.81 -3.74 32.34
C LYS A 149 -0.63 -3.25 32.10
N ALA A 150 -1.09 -3.33 30.86
CA ALA A 150 -2.45 -2.98 30.45
C ALA A 150 -3.04 -4.10 29.60
N ASN A 151 -4.36 -4.09 29.41
CA ASN A 151 -5.08 -5.12 28.65
C ASN A 151 -5.87 -4.47 27.51
N VAL A 152 -5.18 -4.14 26.42
CA VAL A 152 -5.75 -3.47 25.25
C VAL A 152 -6.44 -4.49 24.33
N VAL A 153 -5.94 -5.73 24.25
CA VAL A 153 -6.52 -6.80 23.41
C VAL A 153 -8.00 -7.05 23.73
N ALA A 154 -8.40 -6.92 24.99
CA ALA A 154 -9.80 -7.08 25.42
C ALA A 154 -10.74 -5.94 24.95
N GLY A 155 -10.19 -4.78 24.58
CA GLY A 155 -10.95 -3.60 24.15
C GLY A 155 -11.03 -3.42 22.62
N GLU A 156 -10.16 -4.07 21.85
CA GLU A 156 -10.13 -3.98 20.39
C GLU A 156 -11.23 -4.84 19.75
N ALA A 157 -11.94 -4.27 18.76
CA ALA A 157 -12.97 -5.01 18.03
C ALA A 157 -12.33 -6.17 17.25
N GLY A 158 -12.83 -7.38 17.47
CA GLY A 158 -12.28 -8.60 16.86
C GLY A 158 -11.01 -9.13 17.52
N GLY A 159 -10.53 -8.52 18.62
CA GLY A 159 -9.33 -8.98 19.34
C GLY A 159 -8.02 -8.81 18.54
N ILE A 160 -8.02 -7.96 17.51
CA ILE A 160 -6.87 -7.70 16.64
C ILE A 160 -6.49 -6.22 16.63
N THR A 161 -5.19 -5.96 16.50
CA THR A 161 -4.64 -4.61 16.36
C THR A 161 -4.78 -4.14 14.91
N GLN A 162 -5.51 -3.04 14.73
CA GLN A 162 -5.85 -2.48 13.41
C GLN A 162 -5.30 -1.04 13.20
N HIS A 163 -4.61 -0.50 14.21
CA HIS A 163 -4.00 0.84 14.21
C HIS A 163 -2.51 0.74 14.57
N ILE A 164 -1.70 1.71 14.16
CA ILE A 164 -0.34 1.82 14.68
C ILE A 164 -0.39 2.49 16.05
N GLY A 165 -0.03 1.73 17.09
CA GLY A 165 0.13 2.24 18.44
C GLY A 165 1.58 2.60 18.73
N ALA A 166 1.83 3.68 19.47
CA ALA A 166 3.17 4.04 19.93
C ALA A 166 3.15 4.29 21.43
N TYR A 167 4.08 3.69 22.16
CA TYR A 167 4.09 3.73 23.62
C TYR A 167 5.50 3.83 24.17
N HIS A 168 5.69 4.69 25.16
CA HIS A 168 6.95 4.81 25.89
C HIS A 168 6.92 3.93 27.15
N VAL A 169 7.95 3.10 27.31
CA VAL A 169 8.11 2.20 28.46
C VAL A 169 9.37 2.60 29.22
N SER A 170 9.18 3.05 30.46
CA SER A 170 10.28 3.33 31.38
C SER A 170 10.68 2.04 32.13
N LEU A 171 11.96 1.69 32.07
CA LEU A 171 12.56 0.53 32.71
C LEU A 171 13.29 0.94 34.00
N PRO A 172 13.63 -0.02 34.88
CA PRO A 172 14.54 0.24 35.98
C PRO A 172 15.89 0.80 35.48
N ASN A 173 16.51 1.69 36.25
CA ASN A 173 17.78 2.38 35.97
C ASN A 173 17.71 3.51 34.92
N ASP A 174 16.62 4.27 34.87
CA ASP A 174 16.41 5.43 33.98
C ASP A 174 16.54 5.13 32.46
N ARG A 175 16.54 3.85 32.08
CA ARG A 175 16.47 3.43 30.67
C ARG A 175 15.04 3.41 30.21
N SER A 176 14.82 3.61 28.92
CA SER A 176 13.48 3.52 28.34
C SER A 176 13.52 2.99 26.92
N ILE A 177 12.39 2.43 26.48
CA ILE A 177 12.20 1.90 25.14
C ILE A 177 10.86 2.44 24.62
N THR A 178 10.85 2.90 23.37
CA THR A 178 9.61 3.25 22.67
C THR A 178 9.20 2.11 21.78
N PHE A 179 7.99 1.59 21.96
CA PHE A 179 7.44 0.52 21.12
C PHE A 179 6.46 1.05 20.10
N LEU A 180 6.56 0.56 18.86
CA LEU A 180 5.56 0.69 17.82
C LEU A 180 4.87 -0.66 17.62
N ASP A 181 3.56 -0.67 17.84
CA ASP A 181 2.68 -1.81 17.56
C ASP A 181 2.19 -1.71 16.12
N THR A 182 2.50 -2.70 15.28
CA THR A 182 2.04 -2.73 13.89
C THR A 182 1.03 -3.85 13.66
N PRO A 183 -0.06 -3.58 12.91
CA PRO A 183 -1.03 -4.62 12.56
C PRO A 183 -0.41 -5.80 11.79
N GLY A 184 -0.79 -7.03 12.17
CA GLY A 184 -0.27 -8.26 11.58
C GLY A 184 -0.93 -8.68 10.26
N HIS A 185 -2.13 -8.18 9.95
CA HIS A 185 -2.89 -8.63 8.78
C HIS A 185 -2.27 -8.14 7.46
N GLN A 186 -2.26 -8.99 6.43
CA GLN A 186 -1.84 -8.66 5.05
C GLN A 186 -2.33 -7.30 4.51
N ALA A 187 -3.55 -6.86 4.79
CA ALA A 187 -4.08 -5.58 4.32
C ALA A 187 -3.27 -4.36 4.83
N PHE A 188 -2.46 -4.53 5.88
CA PHE A 188 -1.67 -3.48 6.51
C PHE A 188 -0.17 -3.51 6.13
N THR A 189 0.17 -4.02 4.95
CA THR A 189 1.57 -4.04 4.45
C THR A 189 2.21 -2.65 4.46
N ALA A 190 1.50 -1.62 3.99
CA ALA A 190 2.02 -0.25 3.97
C ALA A 190 2.34 0.27 5.39
N MET A 191 1.52 -0.09 6.38
CA MET A 191 1.76 0.26 7.78
C MET A 191 3.01 -0.42 8.35
N ARG A 192 3.25 -1.70 8.02
CA ARG A 192 4.46 -2.41 8.44
C ARG A 192 5.71 -1.82 7.81
N ALA A 193 5.68 -1.50 6.53
CA ALA A 193 6.80 -0.86 5.84
C ALA A 193 7.14 0.49 6.49
N ARG A 194 6.11 1.30 6.80
CA ARG A 194 6.27 2.57 7.53
C ARG A 194 6.86 2.37 8.92
N GLY A 195 6.34 1.41 9.68
CA GLY A 195 6.86 1.04 11.00
C GLY A 195 8.35 0.67 10.95
N ALA A 196 8.77 -0.14 9.97
CA ALA A 196 10.19 -0.48 9.81
C ALA A 196 11.06 0.75 9.55
N GLN A 197 10.63 1.69 8.71
CA GLN A 197 11.42 2.87 8.33
C GLN A 197 11.66 3.86 9.47
N VAL A 198 10.74 3.92 10.44
CA VAL A 198 10.83 4.88 11.56
C VAL A 198 11.50 4.30 12.81
N THR A 199 11.96 3.05 12.76
CA THR A 199 12.51 2.35 13.94
C THR A 199 13.97 1.97 13.83
N ASP A 200 14.59 1.90 15.00
CA ASP A 200 15.99 1.55 15.18
C ASP A 200 16.19 0.03 15.25
N ILE A 201 15.20 -0.71 15.76
CA ILE A 201 15.24 -2.17 15.94
C ILE A 201 13.87 -2.76 15.61
N VAL A 202 13.85 -3.93 14.96
CA VAL A 202 12.62 -4.72 14.76
C VAL A 202 12.64 -5.96 15.65
N VAL A 203 11.58 -6.17 16.43
CA VAL A 203 11.34 -7.43 17.15
C VAL A 203 10.38 -8.29 16.35
N LEU A 204 10.88 -9.41 15.83
CA LEU A 204 10.11 -10.40 15.08
C LEU A 204 9.53 -11.45 16.03
N VAL A 205 8.22 -11.43 16.24
CA VAL A 205 7.52 -12.39 17.09
C VAL A 205 7.08 -13.60 16.27
N VAL A 206 7.59 -14.77 16.65
CA VAL A 206 7.27 -16.06 16.02
C VAL A 206 6.73 -17.00 17.07
N ALA A 207 5.55 -17.57 16.86
CA ALA A 207 4.98 -18.50 17.81
C ALA A 207 5.63 -19.88 17.69
N ALA A 208 5.95 -20.50 18.83
CA ALA A 208 6.61 -21.80 18.88
C ALA A 208 5.72 -22.96 18.40
N ASP A 209 4.40 -22.78 18.37
CA ASP A 209 3.41 -23.73 17.86
C ASP A 209 3.16 -23.60 16.35
N ASP A 210 3.13 -22.37 15.83
CA ASP A 210 2.77 -22.07 14.43
C ASP A 210 3.97 -21.96 13.46
N GLN A 211 5.21 -21.78 13.97
CA GLN A 211 6.42 -21.62 13.15
C GLN A 211 6.40 -20.36 12.24
N VAL A 212 7.26 -20.33 11.23
CA VAL A 212 7.39 -19.20 10.30
C VAL A 212 6.28 -19.25 9.25
N MET A 213 5.39 -18.27 9.30
CA MET A 213 4.25 -18.10 8.39
C MET A 213 4.52 -17.05 7.31
N PRO A 214 3.73 -16.97 6.22
CA PRO A 214 3.95 -16.01 5.13
C PRO A 214 4.08 -14.54 5.56
N GLN A 215 3.28 -14.09 6.54
CA GLN A 215 3.37 -12.73 7.07
C GLN A 215 4.67 -12.49 7.89
N THR A 216 5.22 -13.54 8.50
CA THR A 216 6.54 -13.49 9.14
C THR A 216 7.63 -13.30 8.08
N VAL A 217 7.54 -14.00 6.95
CA VAL A 217 8.47 -13.82 5.81
C VAL A 217 8.38 -12.39 5.26
N GLU A 218 7.17 -11.85 5.14
CA GLU A 218 6.96 -10.46 4.74
C GLU A 218 7.58 -9.47 5.73
N ALA A 219 7.40 -9.69 7.04
CA ALA A 219 8.03 -8.88 8.08
C ALA A 219 9.57 -8.91 8.02
N ILE A 220 10.16 -10.09 7.78
CA ILE A 220 11.61 -10.24 7.56
C ILE A 220 12.05 -9.41 6.35
N SER A 221 11.28 -9.42 5.27
CA SER A 221 11.56 -8.62 4.06
C SER A 221 11.53 -7.11 4.36
N HIS A 222 10.50 -6.62 5.07
CA HIS A 222 10.39 -5.20 5.44
C HIS A 222 11.56 -4.74 6.30
N ALA A 223 11.93 -5.51 7.34
CA ALA A 223 13.06 -5.18 8.20
C ALA A 223 14.39 -5.14 7.41
N ARG A 224 14.60 -6.11 6.51
CA ARG A 224 15.81 -6.18 5.68
C ARG A 224 15.88 -5.03 4.67
N ASN A 225 14.77 -4.71 4.01
CA ASN A 225 14.70 -3.61 3.04
C ASN A 225 14.90 -2.24 3.70
N ALA A 226 14.45 -2.08 4.95
CA ALA A 226 14.69 -0.89 5.75
C ALA A 226 16.12 -0.82 6.32
N GLY A 227 16.90 -1.91 6.24
CA GLY A 227 18.26 -1.97 6.79
C GLY A 227 18.30 -1.97 8.33
N VAL A 228 17.20 -2.36 8.98
CA VAL A 228 17.05 -2.30 10.44
C VAL A 228 17.43 -3.64 11.07
N PRO A 229 18.24 -3.66 12.15
CA PRO A 229 18.60 -4.88 12.85
C PRO A 229 17.36 -5.55 13.46
N MET A 230 17.34 -6.88 13.44
CA MET A 230 16.23 -7.68 13.92
C MET A 230 16.60 -8.50 15.16
N ILE A 231 15.66 -8.62 16.09
CA ILE A 231 15.70 -9.52 17.24
C ILE A 231 14.51 -10.46 17.16
N VAL A 232 14.70 -11.76 17.33
CA VAL A 232 13.65 -12.76 17.25
C VAL A 232 13.11 -13.07 18.64
N ALA A 233 11.81 -12.87 18.85
CA ALA A 233 11.10 -13.29 20.05
C ALA A 233 10.28 -14.55 19.75
N ILE A 234 10.74 -15.71 20.23
CA ILE A 234 10.04 -16.99 20.07
C ILE A 234 8.99 -17.09 21.18
N ASN A 235 7.73 -16.88 20.84
CA ASN A 235 6.62 -16.76 21.79
C ASN A 235 5.88 -18.10 22.02
N LYS A 236 5.02 -18.12 23.04
CA LYS A 236 4.18 -19.27 23.44
C LYS A 236 4.97 -20.52 23.88
N ILE A 237 6.15 -20.35 24.48
CA ILE A 237 6.95 -21.46 25.03
C ILE A 237 6.25 -22.22 26.18
N ASP A 238 5.19 -21.65 26.72
CA ASP A 238 4.40 -22.25 27.79
C ASP A 238 3.41 -23.32 27.31
N LEU A 239 3.17 -23.42 26.00
CA LEU A 239 2.29 -24.44 25.43
C LEU A 239 3.00 -25.79 25.28
N PRO A 240 2.31 -26.92 25.51
CA PRO A 240 2.91 -28.25 25.32
C PRO A 240 3.21 -28.56 23.85
N SER A 241 2.58 -27.85 22.91
CA SER A 241 2.84 -27.93 21.46
C SER A 241 4.03 -27.09 21.00
N ALA A 242 4.69 -26.34 21.89
CA ALA A 242 5.80 -25.46 21.54
C ALA A 242 7.01 -26.26 21.03
N ASN A 243 7.52 -25.90 19.85
CA ASN A 243 8.71 -26.50 19.26
C ASN A 243 9.70 -25.43 18.82
N VAL A 244 10.50 -24.96 19.79
CA VAL A 244 11.54 -23.94 19.58
C VAL A 244 12.60 -24.38 18.56
N PRO A 245 13.16 -25.60 18.60
CA PRO A 245 14.17 -26.02 17.63
C PRO A 245 13.69 -25.92 16.18
N LYS A 246 12.42 -26.24 15.92
CA LYS A 246 11.84 -26.16 14.58
C LYS A 246 11.73 -24.73 14.09
N VAL A 247 11.28 -23.79 14.94
CA VAL A 247 11.26 -22.36 14.60
C VAL A 247 12.65 -21.85 14.25
N LYS A 248 13.67 -22.22 15.04
CA LYS A 248 15.07 -21.85 14.78
C LYS A 248 15.54 -22.38 13.41
N GLN A 249 15.15 -23.61 13.05
CA GLN A 249 15.47 -24.20 11.73
C GLN A 249 14.76 -23.48 10.57
N ASP A 250 13.49 -23.12 10.73
CA ASP A 250 12.72 -22.44 9.68
C ASP A 250 13.25 -21.02 9.44
N LEU A 251 13.66 -20.31 10.49
CA LEU A 251 14.31 -19.00 10.38
C LEU A 251 15.61 -19.06 9.55
N LEU A 252 16.42 -20.13 9.73
CA LEU A 252 17.61 -20.34 8.92
C LEU A 252 17.28 -20.49 7.43
N GLN A 253 16.18 -21.15 7.07
CA GLN A 253 15.74 -21.29 5.67
C GLN A 253 15.39 -19.94 5.04
N HIS A 254 14.94 -18.97 5.85
CA HIS A 254 14.64 -17.60 5.42
C HIS A 254 15.84 -16.65 5.54
N ASN A 255 17.05 -17.18 5.71
CA ASN A 255 18.30 -16.43 5.89
C ASN A 255 18.28 -15.50 7.13
N VAL A 256 17.60 -15.93 8.20
CA VAL A 256 17.68 -15.32 9.52
C VAL A 256 18.56 -16.22 10.38
N VAL A 257 19.86 -15.89 10.45
CA VAL A 257 20.85 -16.70 11.16
C VAL A 257 20.98 -16.19 12.59
N LEU A 258 20.57 -17.03 13.55
CA LEU A 258 20.63 -16.69 14.97
C LEU A 258 22.07 -16.76 15.50
N GLU A 259 22.35 -16.01 16.57
CA GLU A 259 23.65 -15.96 17.25
C GLU A 259 24.17 -17.36 17.65
N GLU A 260 23.29 -18.25 18.12
CA GLU A 260 23.63 -19.64 18.48
C GLU A 260 24.21 -20.46 17.31
N PHE A 261 23.91 -20.08 16.07
CA PHE A 261 24.43 -20.70 14.85
C PHE A 261 25.56 -19.89 14.21
N GLY A 262 26.14 -18.92 14.94
CA GLY A 262 27.21 -18.05 14.45
C GLY A 262 26.71 -16.86 13.61
N GLY A 263 25.41 -16.53 13.68
CA GLY A 263 24.83 -15.37 13.02
C GLY A 263 24.89 -14.09 13.86
N ASN A 264 24.16 -13.06 13.42
CA ASN A 264 24.09 -11.74 14.04
C ASN A 264 22.71 -11.41 14.62
N VAL A 265 21.73 -12.31 14.50
CA VAL A 265 20.37 -12.10 14.97
C VAL A 265 20.23 -12.65 16.39
N LEU A 266 19.91 -11.78 17.34
CA LEU A 266 19.62 -12.18 18.72
C LEU A 266 18.27 -12.90 18.79
N ALA A 267 18.17 -13.90 19.66
CA ALA A 267 16.92 -14.61 19.93
C ALA A 267 16.61 -14.63 21.43
N ALA A 268 15.35 -14.44 21.76
CA ALA A 268 14.81 -14.62 23.11
C ALA A 268 13.60 -15.56 23.07
N GLU A 269 13.62 -16.55 23.95
CA GLU A 269 12.50 -17.48 24.16
C GLU A 269 11.58 -16.90 25.24
N ILE A 270 10.32 -16.61 24.88
CA ILE A 270 9.39 -15.88 25.73
C ILE A 270 8.00 -16.55 25.85
N SER A 271 7.32 -16.25 26.95
CA SER A 271 5.87 -16.44 27.08
C SER A 271 5.24 -15.09 27.41
N ALA A 272 4.62 -14.45 26.41
CA ALA A 272 3.91 -13.19 26.61
C ALA A 272 2.79 -13.29 27.67
N LYS A 273 2.17 -14.47 27.82
CA LYS A 273 1.08 -14.69 28.79
C LYS A 273 1.59 -14.85 30.23
N LYS A 274 2.67 -15.61 30.44
CA LYS A 274 3.25 -15.83 31.77
C LYS A 274 4.27 -14.77 32.16
N GLY A 275 4.78 -14.01 31.19
CA GLY A 275 5.87 -13.06 31.37
C GLY A 275 7.27 -13.67 31.35
N THR A 276 7.38 -14.99 31.17
CA THR A 276 8.68 -15.68 31.17
C THR A 276 9.54 -15.17 30.00
N GLY A 277 10.79 -14.78 30.29
CA GLY A 277 11.76 -14.36 29.27
C GLY A 277 11.57 -12.93 28.72
N VAL A 278 10.50 -12.21 29.10
CA VAL A 278 10.26 -10.84 28.61
C VAL A 278 11.35 -9.89 29.09
N ASP A 279 11.79 -9.99 30.35
CA ASP A 279 12.88 -9.15 30.86
C ASP A 279 14.19 -9.37 30.08
N ALA A 280 14.49 -10.62 29.71
CA ALA A 280 15.65 -10.95 28.90
C ALA A 280 15.56 -10.37 27.48
N LEU A 281 14.37 -10.38 26.87
CA LEU A 281 14.13 -9.70 25.59
C LEU A 281 14.38 -8.19 25.70
N MET A 282 13.91 -7.55 26.79
CA MET A 282 14.13 -6.12 27.03
C MET A 282 15.62 -5.80 27.19
N GLU A 283 16.38 -6.65 27.89
CA GLU A 283 17.83 -6.51 28.03
C GLU A 283 18.56 -6.67 26.69
N GLN A 284 18.17 -7.62 25.86
CA GLN A 284 18.73 -7.80 24.51
C GLN A 284 18.48 -6.58 23.61
N ILE A 285 17.28 -6.00 23.67
CA ILE A 285 16.95 -4.76 22.93
C ILE A 285 17.87 -3.63 23.37
N LEU A 286 18.07 -3.46 24.68
CA LEU A 286 18.94 -2.41 25.20
C LEU A 286 20.41 -2.64 24.80
N LEU A 287 20.90 -3.88 24.88
CA LEU A 287 22.25 -4.24 24.44
C LEU A 287 22.45 -3.91 22.95
N GLN A 288 21.48 -4.27 22.11
CA GLN A 288 21.51 -3.97 20.69
C GLN A 288 21.50 -2.45 20.44
N SER A 289 20.77 -1.67 21.25
CA SER A 289 20.76 -0.21 21.15
C SER A 289 22.10 0.43 21.52
N GLU A 290 22.83 -0.14 22.48
CA GLU A 290 24.17 0.31 22.87
C GLU A 290 25.19 0.05 21.77
N ILE A 291 25.08 -1.08 21.06
CA ILE A 291 25.93 -1.41 19.90
C ILE A 291 25.69 -0.44 18.73
N LEU A 292 24.45 0.00 18.54
CA LEU A 292 24.07 0.95 17.50
C LEU A 292 24.46 2.41 17.82
N ASP A 293 24.90 2.70 19.05
CA ASP A 293 25.24 4.05 19.55
C ASP A 293 24.17 5.09 19.17
N LEU A 294 22.90 4.80 19.53
CA LEU A 294 21.77 5.67 19.17
C LEU A 294 21.86 7.02 19.88
N ARG A 295 22.05 8.09 19.11
CA ARG A 295 22.11 9.46 19.62
C ARG A 295 21.16 10.41 18.88
N ALA A 296 20.77 11.48 19.56
CA ALA A 296 20.12 12.63 18.96
C ALA A 296 20.47 13.92 19.71
N ASN A 297 20.35 15.05 19.03
CA ASN A 297 20.44 16.37 19.64
C ASN A 297 19.06 16.76 20.21
N PRO A 298 18.88 16.88 21.54
CA PRO A 298 17.63 17.32 22.14
C PRO A 298 17.40 18.84 22.02
N ASP A 299 18.45 19.65 21.87
CA ASP A 299 18.36 21.11 21.82
C ASP A 299 17.98 21.65 20.42
N GLY A 300 18.03 20.78 19.41
CA GLY A 300 17.58 21.07 18.05
C GLY A 300 16.06 21.25 17.92
N LYS A 301 15.64 21.71 16.73
CA LYS A 301 14.23 21.82 16.37
C LYS A 301 13.62 20.43 16.21
N GLY A 302 12.38 20.26 16.69
CA GLY A 302 11.66 19.00 16.57
C GLY A 302 11.50 18.54 15.11
N HIS A 303 11.99 17.35 14.80
CA HIS A 303 11.81 16.67 13.53
C HIS A 303 11.33 15.25 13.79
N GLY A 304 10.42 14.75 12.97
CA GLY A 304 9.83 13.44 13.17
C GLY A 304 8.99 12.96 12.01
N ALA A 305 8.28 11.86 12.22
CA ALA A 305 7.39 11.26 11.24
C ALA A 305 5.99 11.06 11.81
N VAL A 306 4.97 11.30 11.00
CA VAL A 306 3.57 11.00 11.36
C VAL A 306 3.39 9.49 11.36
N LEU A 307 3.01 8.94 12.51
CA LEU A 307 2.63 7.53 12.61
C LEU A 307 1.20 7.32 12.13
N GLU A 308 0.28 8.15 12.61
CA GLU A 308 -1.16 8.00 12.44
C GLU A 308 -1.85 9.37 12.54
N ALA A 309 -2.94 9.58 11.80
CA ALA A 309 -3.68 10.83 11.81
C ALA A 309 -5.20 10.59 11.91
N THR A 310 -5.89 11.39 12.71
CA THR A 310 -7.31 11.22 13.05
C THR A 310 -8.04 12.57 13.05
N LEU A 311 -9.36 12.54 12.90
CA LEU A 311 -10.20 13.74 12.99
C LEU A 311 -11.12 13.63 14.20
N ASP A 312 -10.84 14.42 15.24
CA ASP A 312 -11.68 14.47 16.44
C ASP A 312 -12.82 15.49 16.24
N PRO A 313 -14.09 15.12 16.48
CA PRO A 313 -15.24 16.02 16.28
C PRO A 313 -15.21 17.31 17.12
N GLY A 314 -14.55 17.31 18.29
CA GLY A 314 -14.49 18.45 19.18
C GLY A 314 -13.19 19.25 19.10
N LYS A 315 -12.06 18.57 18.90
CA LYS A 315 -10.73 19.19 18.88
C LYS A 315 -10.26 19.54 17.47
N GLY A 316 -10.77 18.87 16.44
CA GLY A 316 -10.31 19.00 15.05
C GLY A 316 -9.22 17.98 14.70
N PRO A 317 -8.40 18.25 13.66
CA PRO A 317 -7.39 17.31 13.19
C PRO A 317 -6.29 17.05 14.23
N LEU A 318 -6.01 15.78 14.49
CA LEU A 318 -4.97 15.29 15.38
C LEU A 318 -4.03 14.37 14.59
N ALA A 319 -2.75 14.39 14.94
CA ALA A 319 -1.81 13.40 14.43
C ALA A 319 -0.84 12.95 15.51
N THR A 320 -0.55 11.66 15.53
CA THR A 320 0.48 11.05 16.37
C THR A 320 1.80 11.10 15.62
N VAL A 321 2.78 11.81 16.18
CA VAL A 321 4.10 12.01 15.59
C VAL A 321 5.14 11.37 16.48
N LEU A 322 6.06 10.61 15.89
CA LEU A 322 7.27 10.14 16.55
C LEU A 322 8.37 11.18 16.37
N VAL A 323 8.81 11.81 17.46
CA VAL A 323 9.93 12.75 17.43
C VAL A 323 11.23 11.97 17.25
N GLN A 324 11.98 12.25 16.19
CA GLN A 324 13.24 11.57 15.87
C GLN A 324 14.47 12.41 16.25
N LYS A 325 14.39 13.74 16.08
CA LYS A 325 15.46 14.69 16.42
C LYS A 325 14.86 15.94 17.06
N GLY A 326 15.65 16.61 17.89
CA GLY A 326 15.23 17.83 18.58
C GLY A 326 14.12 17.61 19.60
N THR A 327 13.68 18.70 20.22
CA THR A 327 12.56 18.69 21.15
C THR A 327 11.38 19.45 20.56
N LEU A 328 10.21 18.83 20.55
CA LEU A 328 8.95 19.48 20.16
C LEU A 328 8.31 20.14 21.38
N ARG A 329 7.91 21.41 21.27
CA ARG A 329 7.30 22.16 22.37
C ARG A 329 5.92 22.71 22.01
N GLY A 330 5.10 22.92 23.03
CA GLY A 330 3.83 23.62 22.89
C GLY A 330 4.03 25.04 22.38
N GLY A 331 3.36 25.40 21.28
CA GLY A 331 3.43 26.72 20.66
C GLY A 331 4.33 26.80 19.42
N ASP A 332 5.07 25.75 19.08
CA ASP A 332 5.94 25.68 17.91
C ASP A 332 5.14 25.74 16.61
N ASN A 333 5.69 26.41 15.59
CA ASN A 333 5.17 26.35 14.23
C ASN A 333 5.77 25.14 13.54
N PHE A 334 5.00 24.46 12.70
CA PHE A 334 5.48 23.28 12.00
C PHE A 334 4.93 23.19 10.58
N ILE A 335 5.63 22.42 9.77
CA ILE A 335 5.18 21.92 8.49
C ILE A 335 5.14 20.40 8.53
N CYS A 336 4.08 19.82 7.98
CA CYS A 336 3.86 18.38 7.94
C CYS A 336 3.25 17.99 6.60
N GLY A 337 4.06 17.40 5.72
CA GLY A 337 3.65 17.08 4.36
C GLY A 337 3.10 18.32 3.63
N LYS A 338 1.80 18.33 3.37
CA LYS A 338 1.07 19.42 2.69
C LYS A 338 0.35 20.40 3.61
N PHE A 339 0.44 20.21 4.93
CA PHE A 339 -0.22 21.06 5.90
C PHE A 339 0.81 21.82 6.74
N SER A 340 0.51 23.07 7.04
CA SER A 340 1.21 23.84 8.07
C SER A 340 0.33 23.97 9.30
N GLY A 341 0.92 24.24 10.45
CA GLY A 341 0.17 24.44 11.68
C GLY A 341 1.00 25.03 12.80
N ARG A 342 0.33 25.23 13.93
CA ARG A 342 0.96 25.62 15.19
C ARG A 342 0.50 24.68 16.29
N VAL A 343 1.45 24.14 17.05
CA VAL A 343 1.19 23.21 18.16
C VAL A 343 0.34 23.93 19.22
N ARG A 344 -0.94 23.60 19.30
CA ARG A 344 -1.87 24.13 20.31
C ARG A 344 -1.76 23.37 21.62
N ALA A 345 -1.63 22.05 21.51
CA ALA A 345 -1.48 21.15 22.64
C ALA A 345 -0.73 19.89 22.19
N LEU A 346 -0.01 19.30 23.13
CA LEU A 346 0.65 18.01 23.01
C LEU A 346 0.02 17.05 24.02
N TYR A 347 -0.27 15.82 23.59
CA TYR A 347 -0.79 14.76 24.44
C TYR A 347 0.11 13.53 24.38
N ASP A 348 0.36 12.91 25.53
CA ASP A 348 1.04 11.61 25.60
C ASP A 348 0.12 10.47 25.11
N GLU A 349 0.64 9.23 25.09
CA GLU A 349 -0.09 8.04 24.67
C GLU A 349 -1.29 7.70 25.59
N ARG A 350 -1.39 8.34 26.75
CA ARG A 350 -2.46 8.19 27.74
C ARG A 350 -3.45 9.34 27.72
N GLY A 351 -3.30 10.28 26.79
CA GLY A 351 -4.15 11.46 26.63
C GLY A 351 -3.89 12.57 27.66
N LYS A 352 -2.81 12.51 28.44
CA LYS A 352 -2.41 13.60 29.34
C LYS A 352 -1.64 14.65 28.58
N THR A 353 -1.87 15.90 28.94
CA THR A 353 -1.18 17.03 28.31
C THR A 353 0.27 17.09 28.74
N VAL A 354 1.19 17.15 27.77
CA VAL A 354 2.63 17.34 27.97
C VAL A 354 3.07 18.70 27.45
N LYS A 355 4.18 19.24 27.97
CA LYS A 355 4.71 20.55 27.55
C LYS A 355 5.74 20.45 26.44
N GLU A 356 6.50 19.37 26.46
CA GLU A 356 7.58 19.09 25.54
C GLU A 356 7.68 17.59 25.28
N ALA A 357 8.18 17.22 24.11
CA ALA A 357 8.44 15.85 23.69
C ALA A 357 9.88 15.76 23.14
N PRO A 358 10.81 15.12 23.87
CA PRO A 358 12.19 14.91 23.41
C PRO A 358 12.29 13.80 22.34
N PRO A 359 13.48 13.55 21.77
CA PRO A 359 13.68 12.48 20.78
C PRO A 359 13.24 11.10 21.29
N SER A 360 12.77 10.27 20.35
CA SER A 360 12.17 8.94 20.55
C SER A 360 10.84 8.91 21.29
N ILE A 361 10.23 10.04 21.65
CA ILE A 361 8.92 10.06 22.30
C ILE A 361 7.80 10.22 21.26
N PRO A 362 6.79 9.34 21.26
CA PRO A 362 5.58 9.54 20.46
C PRO A 362 4.66 10.54 21.16
N VAL A 363 4.11 11.48 20.40
CA VAL A 363 3.23 12.52 20.94
C VAL A 363 2.10 12.83 19.98
N GLN A 364 0.89 13.00 20.50
CA GLN A 364 -0.26 13.43 19.72
C GLN A 364 -0.33 14.96 19.70
N ILE A 365 -0.29 15.52 18.50
CA ILE A 365 -0.25 16.95 18.25
C ILE A 365 -1.64 17.44 17.84
N LEU A 366 -2.08 18.53 18.47
CA LEU A 366 -3.23 19.31 18.04
C LEU A 366 -2.78 20.61 17.39
N GLY A 367 -3.36 20.95 16.23
CA GLY A 367 -3.12 22.24 15.58
C GLY A 367 -2.88 22.20 14.07
N PHE A 368 -3.14 21.06 13.42
CA PHE A 368 -3.08 20.95 11.97
C PHE A 368 -4.30 21.64 11.32
N GLU A 369 -4.08 22.24 10.14
CA GLU A 369 -5.17 22.78 9.32
C GLU A 369 -6.02 21.69 8.65
N GLY A 370 -5.45 20.50 8.46
CA GLY A 370 -6.11 19.31 7.90
C GLY A 370 -5.50 18.03 8.44
N VAL A 371 -6.02 16.88 8.01
CA VAL A 371 -5.49 15.57 8.44
C VAL A 371 -4.28 15.22 7.57
N PRO A 372 -3.03 15.20 8.12
CA PRO A 372 -1.85 14.83 7.37
C PRO A 372 -1.89 13.36 6.94
N ALA A 373 -1.08 13.01 5.93
CA ALA A 373 -0.96 11.61 5.56
C ALA A 373 -0.05 10.90 6.57
N ALA A 374 -0.34 9.64 6.85
CA ALA A 374 0.52 8.85 7.68
C ALA A 374 1.83 8.56 6.92
N GLY A 375 2.97 8.73 7.59
CA GLY A 375 4.31 8.70 7.00
C GLY A 375 4.83 10.05 6.53
N ASP A 376 4.02 11.12 6.56
CA ASP A 376 4.52 12.47 6.27
C ASP A 376 5.63 12.87 7.25
N THR A 377 6.64 13.56 6.73
CA THR A 377 7.69 14.19 7.51
C THR A 377 7.13 15.40 8.27
N PHE A 378 7.46 15.48 9.55
CA PHE A 378 7.10 16.57 10.44
C PHE A 378 8.35 17.37 10.80
N ALA A 379 8.33 18.68 10.59
CA ALA A 379 9.45 19.56 10.92
C ALA A 379 8.96 20.85 11.58
N VAL A 380 9.59 21.19 12.71
CA VAL A 380 9.41 22.49 13.38
C VAL A 380 10.16 23.56 12.61
N VAL A 381 9.46 24.65 12.32
CA VAL A 381 9.94 25.78 11.52
C VAL A 381 9.88 27.06 12.33
N THR A 382 10.81 27.97 12.05
CA THR A 382 10.88 29.27 12.73
C THR A 382 9.88 30.26 12.16
N ASP A 383 9.75 30.30 10.83
CA ASP A 383 8.84 31.21 10.14
C ASP A 383 7.53 30.49 9.76
N ALA A 384 6.41 30.94 10.32
CA ALA A 384 5.09 30.40 10.02
C ALA A 384 4.59 30.81 8.62
N VAL A 385 5.06 31.94 8.10
CA VAL A 385 4.63 32.46 6.79
C VAL A 385 5.23 31.59 5.69
N GLU A 386 6.54 31.36 5.75
CA GLU A 386 7.25 30.50 4.81
C GLU A 386 6.67 29.08 4.79
N ALA A 387 6.42 28.50 5.98
CA ALA A 387 5.82 27.18 6.11
C ALA A 387 4.45 27.08 5.42
N ARG A 388 3.64 28.15 5.54
CA ARG A 388 2.33 28.22 4.91
C ARG A 388 2.41 28.34 3.39
N GLU A 389 3.36 29.13 2.87
CA GLU A 389 3.58 29.26 1.43
C GLU A 389 4.03 27.92 0.82
N ILE A 390 4.93 27.20 1.48
CA ILE A 390 5.38 25.86 1.05
C ILE A 390 4.20 24.89 1.06
N ALA A 391 3.41 24.85 2.13
CA ALA A 391 2.24 23.98 2.25
C ALA A 391 1.20 24.25 1.14
N GLN A 392 0.86 25.53 0.89
CA GLN A 392 -0.06 25.93 -0.17
C GLN A 392 0.44 25.54 -1.57
N LYS A 393 1.75 25.69 -1.80
CA LYS A 393 2.38 25.27 -3.05
C LYS A 393 2.27 23.75 -3.24
N ARG A 394 2.57 22.95 -2.21
CA ARG A 394 2.43 21.48 -2.23
C ARG A 394 1.00 21.06 -2.51
N GLN A 395 0.02 21.67 -1.84
CA GLN A 395 -1.40 21.39 -2.05
C GLN A 395 -1.86 21.72 -3.47
N ARG A 396 -1.36 22.83 -4.05
CA ARG A 396 -1.67 23.20 -5.44
C ARG A 396 -1.11 22.18 -6.43
N LEU A 397 0.14 21.76 -6.26
CA LEU A 397 0.77 20.76 -7.12
C LEU A 397 0.04 19.42 -7.08
N GLU A 398 -0.35 18.96 -5.89
CA GLU A 398 -1.12 17.72 -5.72
C GLU A 398 -2.49 17.79 -6.40
N ARG A 399 -3.20 18.92 -6.25
CA ARG A 399 -4.50 19.12 -6.89
C ARG A 399 -4.39 19.14 -8.42
N GLU A 400 -3.33 19.75 -8.94
CA GLU A 400 -3.03 19.74 -10.38
C GLU A 400 -2.68 18.33 -10.87
N ALA A 401 -1.92 17.55 -10.09
CA ALA A 401 -1.60 16.15 -10.40
C ALA A 401 -2.84 15.25 -10.39
N GLN A 402 -3.74 15.40 -9.39
CA GLN A 402 -5.01 14.68 -9.32
C GLN A 402 -5.90 15.02 -10.51
N ASN A 403 -6.08 16.32 -10.81
CA ASN A 403 -6.87 16.76 -11.95
C ASN A 403 -6.32 16.21 -13.27
N ARG A 404 -5.00 16.01 -13.39
CA ARG A 404 -4.39 15.37 -14.57
C ARG A 404 -4.56 13.87 -14.62
N ARG A 405 -4.51 13.16 -13.49
CA ARG A 405 -4.87 11.73 -13.43
C ARG A 405 -6.33 11.53 -13.84
N SER A 406 -7.22 12.43 -13.43
CA SER A 406 -8.63 12.44 -13.85
C SER A 406 -8.84 12.93 -15.28
N ALA A 407 -8.00 13.86 -15.78
CA ALA A 407 -8.05 14.37 -17.16
C ALA A 407 -7.37 13.45 -18.19
N ARG A 408 -6.49 12.53 -17.75
CA ARG A 408 -6.21 11.26 -18.45
C ARG A 408 -7.43 10.31 -18.35
N GLY A 409 -8.64 10.87 -18.47
CA GLY A 409 -9.82 10.10 -18.80
C GLY A 409 -9.51 9.33 -20.08
N GLY A 410 -9.84 8.03 -20.06
CA GLY A 410 -9.43 7.07 -21.08
C GLY A 410 -9.49 7.64 -22.48
N THR A 411 -8.45 7.36 -23.26
CA THR A 411 -8.44 7.71 -24.67
C THR A 411 -9.67 7.11 -25.36
N LEU A 412 -10.05 7.64 -26.52
CA LEU A 412 -11.09 7.00 -27.36
C LEU A 412 -10.75 5.52 -27.66
N GLU A 413 -9.45 5.16 -27.66
CA GLU A 413 -8.98 3.78 -27.73
C GLU A 413 -9.26 2.98 -26.46
N ASP A 414 -9.09 3.55 -25.26
CA ASP A 414 -9.44 2.90 -23.99
C ASP A 414 -10.96 2.72 -23.86
N PHE A 415 -11.75 3.69 -24.33
CA PHE A 415 -13.21 3.56 -24.40
C PHE A 415 -13.62 2.49 -25.43
N SER A 416 -12.98 2.47 -26.60
CA SER A 416 -13.20 1.42 -27.60
C SER A 416 -12.72 0.04 -27.14
N ARG A 417 -11.70 -0.04 -26.29
CA ARG A 417 -11.20 -1.29 -25.69
C ARG A 417 -12.14 -1.79 -24.60
N ALA A 418 -12.61 -0.90 -23.72
CA ALA A 418 -13.63 -1.21 -22.73
C ALA A 418 -14.95 -1.67 -23.37
N LEU A 419 -15.32 -1.12 -24.54
CA LEU A 419 -16.45 -1.60 -25.33
C LEU A 419 -16.20 -2.98 -25.98
N LYS A 420 -14.93 -3.32 -26.30
CA LYS A 420 -14.54 -4.62 -26.91
C LYS A 420 -14.36 -5.74 -25.89
N GLU A 421 -13.91 -5.44 -24.68
CA GLU A 421 -13.64 -6.42 -23.60
C GLU A 421 -14.90 -6.87 -22.84
N GLY A 422 -16.07 -6.40 -23.26
CA GLY A 422 -17.32 -6.62 -22.52
C GLY A 422 -17.47 -5.59 -21.41
N GLU A 423 -18.71 -5.37 -21.01
CA GLU A 423 -19.08 -4.39 -20.00
C GLU A 423 -18.46 -4.77 -18.63
N VAL A 424 -17.31 -4.19 -18.30
CA VAL A 424 -16.65 -4.38 -17.00
C VAL A 424 -17.51 -3.71 -15.93
N SER A 425 -18.16 -4.51 -15.10
CA SER A 425 -18.98 -4.02 -13.99
C SER A 425 -18.08 -3.31 -12.98
N THR A 426 -18.30 -2.01 -12.79
CA THR A 426 -17.51 -1.19 -11.87
C THR A 426 -18.29 -0.90 -10.60
N LEU A 427 -17.78 -1.32 -9.45
CA LEU A 427 -18.30 -0.98 -8.14
C LEU A 427 -17.56 0.24 -7.59
N ARG A 428 -18.26 1.37 -7.49
CA ARG A 428 -17.72 2.62 -6.96
C ARG A 428 -17.92 2.70 -5.45
N ILE A 429 -16.88 3.07 -4.73
CA ILE A 429 -16.88 3.06 -3.27
C ILE A 429 -16.30 4.37 -2.73
N ILE A 430 -16.97 4.94 -1.73
CA ILE A 430 -16.44 6.02 -0.89
C ILE A 430 -16.10 5.43 0.47
N ILE A 431 -14.89 5.69 0.96
CA ILE A 431 -14.40 5.16 2.24
C ILE A 431 -14.24 6.30 3.23
N LYS A 432 -14.85 6.14 4.40
CA LYS A 432 -14.59 6.96 5.59
C LYS A 432 -14.07 6.08 6.70
N ALA A 433 -12.97 6.46 7.33
CA ALA A 433 -12.48 5.78 8.52
C ALA A 433 -12.20 6.76 9.66
N ASP A 434 -12.01 6.23 10.86
CA ASP A 434 -11.63 7.01 12.03
C ASP A 434 -10.19 7.54 11.95
N GLN A 435 -9.30 6.79 11.28
CA GLN A 435 -7.89 7.13 11.08
C GLN A 435 -7.46 6.96 9.62
N GLY A 436 -6.43 7.70 9.22
CA GLY A 436 -5.92 7.70 7.85
C GLY A 436 -5.34 6.36 7.41
N GLY A 437 -4.59 5.68 8.28
CA GLY A 437 -3.95 4.41 7.95
C GLY A 437 -4.95 3.30 7.61
N PRO A 438 -5.96 3.01 8.45
CA PRO A 438 -6.97 1.99 8.16
C PRO A 438 -7.78 2.28 6.90
N ALA A 439 -8.07 3.56 6.61
CA ALA A 439 -8.70 3.94 5.34
C ALA A 439 -7.80 3.57 4.14
N GLU A 440 -6.49 3.74 4.29
CA GLU A 440 -5.48 3.32 3.33
C GLU A 440 -5.51 1.82 3.07
N ALA A 441 -5.30 1.05 4.14
CA ALA A 441 -5.30 -0.41 4.12
C ALA A 441 -6.59 -0.99 3.53
N LEU A 442 -7.76 -0.44 3.90
CA LEU A 442 -9.04 -0.92 3.38
C LEU A 442 -9.14 -0.72 1.86
N ALA A 443 -8.79 0.46 1.34
CA ALA A 443 -8.92 0.65 -0.11
C ALA A 443 -7.88 -0.13 -0.92
N ASP A 444 -6.68 -0.35 -0.37
CA ASP A 444 -5.69 -1.22 -1.02
C ASP A 444 -6.18 -2.68 -1.06
N ALA A 445 -6.75 -3.17 0.04
CA ALA A 445 -7.34 -4.50 0.11
C ALA A 445 -8.54 -4.66 -0.85
N LEU A 446 -9.39 -3.63 -0.96
CA LEU A 446 -10.52 -3.63 -1.89
C LEU A 446 -10.05 -3.52 -3.35
N ALA A 447 -8.98 -2.78 -3.64
CA ALA A 447 -8.42 -2.69 -4.99
C ALA A 447 -7.89 -4.05 -5.48
N GLN A 448 -7.31 -4.86 -4.59
CA GLN A 448 -6.85 -6.23 -4.89
C GLN A 448 -7.98 -7.20 -5.27
N LEU A 449 -9.25 -6.87 -4.98
CA LEU A 449 -10.40 -7.68 -5.41
C LEU A 449 -10.77 -7.46 -6.89
N SER A 450 -10.17 -6.48 -7.57
CA SER A 450 -10.47 -6.18 -8.97
C SER A 450 -9.96 -7.30 -9.88
N THR A 451 -10.77 -7.68 -10.85
CA THR A 451 -10.47 -8.68 -11.89
C THR A 451 -10.68 -8.08 -13.29
N SER A 452 -10.51 -8.89 -14.34
CA SER A 452 -10.82 -8.46 -15.71
C SER A 452 -12.32 -8.22 -15.94
N GLU A 453 -13.21 -8.87 -15.17
CA GLU A 453 -14.67 -8.78 -15.34
C GLU A 453 -15.32 -7.75 -14.40
N VAL A 454 -14.77 -7.56 -13.19
CA VAL A 454 -15.28 -6.62 -12.18
C VAL A 454 -14.18 -5.70 -11.67
N ARG A 455 -14.47 -4.42 -11.54
CA ARG A 455 -13.50 -3.41 -11.07
C ARG A 455 -14.02 -2.73 -9.80
N VAL A 456 -13.15 -2.59 -8.80
CA VAL A 456 -13.41 -1.72 -7.65
C VAL A 456 -12.78 -0.36 -7.90
N ASP A 457 -13.58 0.70 -7.78
CA ASP A 457 -13.12 2.08 -7.96
C ASP A 457 -13.37 2.90 -6.68
N VAL A 458 -12.29 3.33 -6.04
CA VAL A 458 -12.37 4.10 -4.79
C VAL A 458 -12.39 5.58 -5.14
N VAL A 459 -13.62 6.14 -5.20
CA VAL A 459 -13.86 7.52 -5.66
C VAL A 459 -13.31 8.55 -4.69
N HIS A 460 -13.50 8.29 -3.39
CA HIS A 460 -13.05 9.21 -2.35
C HIS A 460 -12.69 8.43 -1.08
N ARG A 461 -11.62 8.86 -0.42
CA ARG A 461 -11.19 8.39 0.89
C ARG A 461 -11.08 9.60 1.82
N GLY A 462 -11.66 9.49 3.01
CA GLY A 462 -11.60 10.54 4.02
C GLY A 462 -11.51 10.00 5.44
N VAL A 463 -11.10 10.87 6.36
CA VAL A 463 -10.99 10.58 7.80
C VAL A 463 -12.07 11.36 8.54
N GLY A 464 -12.74 10.70 9.49
CA GLY A 464 -13.83 11.24 10.29
C GLY A 464 -15.20 10.63 9.99
N ALA A 465 -16.22 11.12 10.70
CA ALA A 465 -17.60 10.67 10.54
C ALA A 465 -18.12 10.88 9.10
N ILE A 466 -19.10 10.07 8.70
CA ILE A 466 -19.75 10.21 7.40
C ILE A 466 -20.69 11.43 7.45
N THR A 467 -20.49 12.36 6.53
CA THR A 467 -21.22 13.64 6.44
C THR A 467 -22.24 13.63 5.30
N GLU A 468 -23.18 14.57 5.31
CA GLU A 468 -24.13 14.75 4.20
C GLU A 468 -23.44 14.98 2.85
N SER A 469 -22.30 15.67 2.83
CA SER A 469 -21.53 15.90 1.59
C SER A 469 -21.03 14.59 0.97
N ASP A 470 -20.68 13.61 1.79
CA ASP A 470 -20.23 12.30 1.32
C ASP A 470 -21.37 11.51 0.67
N ILE A 471 -22.58 11.62 1.23
CA ILE A 471 -23.80 11.01 0.67
C ILE A 471 -24.16 11.64 -0.68
N LEU A 472 -24.07 12.97 -0.79
CA LEU A 472 -24.34 13.66 -2.04
C LEU A 472 -23.31 13.31 -3.12
N LEU A 473 -22.04 13.18 -2.74
CA LEU A 473 -20.98 12.70 -3.63
C LEU A 473 -21.22 11.26 -4.07
N ALA A 474 -21.65 10.39 -3.14
CA ALA A 474 -22.01 9.01 -3.40
C ALA A 474 -23.13 8.92 -4.45
N LYS A 475 -24.21 9.69 -4.27
CA LYS A 475 -25.31 9.78 -5.22
C LYS A 475 -24.84 10.24 -6.60
N ALA A 476 -24.08 11.33 -6.66
CA ALA A 476 -23.59 11.89 -7.92
C ALA A 476 -22.69 10.91 -8.69
N SER A 477 -21.95 10.08 -7.95
CA SER A 477 -21.00 9.12 -8.51
C SER A 477 -21.57 7.72 -8.69
N GLY A 478 -22.78 7.44 -8.18
CA GLY A 478 -23.33 6.08 -8.10
C GLY A 478 -22.51 5.15 -7.21
N ALA A 479 -21.89 5.69 -6.16
CA ALA A 479 -21.03 4.96 -5.24
C ALA A 479 -21.78 4.52 -3.97
N ILE A 480 -21.32 3.43 -3.35
CA ILE A 480 -21.71 3.06 -1.98
C ILE A 480 -20.76 3.71 -0.97
N VAL A 481 -21.22 3.92 0.27
CA VAL A 481 -20.40 4.49 1.34
C VAL A 481 -20.04 3.43 2.36
N LEU A 482 -18.74 3.25 2.61
CA LEU A 482 -18.21 2.37 3.64
C LEU A 482 -17.62 3.19 4.79
N GLY A 483 -18.16 3.00 5.98
CA GLY A 483 -17.63 3.53 7.22
C GLY A 483 -16.81 2.49 7.96
N PHE A 484 -15.56 2.78 8.28
CA PHE A 484 -14.69 1.93 9.08
C PHE A 484 -14.43 2.57 10.45
N HIS A 485 -14.92 1.96 11.52
CA HIS A 485 -14.93 2.53 12.89
C HIS A 485 -15.66 3.88 13.03
N VAL A 486 -16.36 4.32 11.99
CA VAL A 486 -17.13 5.58 11.98
C VAL A 486 -18.60 5.32 11.70
N ARG A 487 -19.43 6.26 12.13
CA ARG A 487 -20.87 6.25 11.92
C ARG A 487 -21.31 7.49 11.15
N PRO A 488 -22.43 7.41 10.41
CA PRO A 488 -23.04 8.60 9.83
C PRO A 488 -23.63 9.50 10.90
N ASP A 489 -23.42 10.80 10.73
CA ASP A 489 -24.08 11.82 11.53
C ASP A 489 -25.60 11.85 11.26
N SER A 490 -26.34 12.64 12.05
CA SER A 490 -27.80 12.68 11.94
C SER A 490 -28.28 13.16 10.56
N ASN A 491 -27.56 14.10 9.96
CA ASN A 491 -27.93 14.69 8.68
C ASN A 491 -27.59 13.73 7.53
N ALA A 492 -26.44 13.08 7.60
CA ALA A 492 -25.98 12.04 6.67
C ALA A 492 -26.94 10.84 6.67
N ARG A 493 -27.47 10.42 7.82
CA ARG A 493 -28.46 9.34 7.89
C ARG A 493 -29.77 9.71 7.18
N ALA A 494 -30.30 10.90 7.48
CA ALA A 494 -31.50 11.40 6.81
C ALA A 494 -31.29 11.58 5.30
N ALA A 495 -30.11 12.07 4.90
CA ALA A 495 -29.75 12.20 3.49
C ALA A 495 -29.61 10.83 2.81
N ALA A 496 -29.00 9.83 3.46
CA ALA A 496 -28.83 8.50 2.89
C ALA A 496 -30.18 7.83 2.59
N GLU A 497 -31.15 7.95 3.50
CA GLU A 497 -32.52 7.46 3.30
C GLU A 497 -33.25 8.20 2.18
N ARG A 498 -33.14 9.54 2.14
CA ARG A 498 -33.80 10.38 1.12
C ARG A 498 -33.23 10.12 -0.27
N GLU A 499 -31.91 9.99 -0.39
CA GLU A 499 -31.20 9.83 -1.65
C GLU A 499 -31.01 8.35 -2.06
N GLN A 500 -31.44 7.40 -1.22
CA GLN A 500 -31.31 5.95 -1.42
C GLN A 500 -29.86 5.48 -1.64
N VAL A 501 -28.93 6.01 -0.84
CA VAL A 501 -27.51 5.63 -0.87
C VAL A 501 -27.25 4.55 0.18
N ASP A 502 -26.63 3.43 -0.23
CA ASP A 502 -26.23 2.37 0.71
C ASP A 502 -25.04 2.82 1.55
N VAL A 503 -25.20 2.75 2.88
CA VAL A 503 -24.18 3.12 3.86
C VAL A 503 -23.96 1.92 4.78
N ARG A 504 -22.77 1.33 4.69
CA ARG A 504 -22.37 0.19 5.53
C ARG A 504 -21.26 0.56 6.48
N THR A 505 -21.36 0.12 7.73
CA THR A 505 -20.35 0.42 8.75
C THR A 505 -19.74 -0.86 9.30
N TYR A 506 -18.41 -0.91 9.35
CA TYR A 506 -17.63 -2.06 9.79
C TYR A 506 -16.69 -1.69 10.92
N ARG A 507 -16.33 -2.69 11.73
CA ARG A 507 -15.31 -2.59 12.79
C ARG A 507 -14.15 -3.56 12.59
N ILE A 508 -14.26 -4.43 11.60
CA ILE A 508 -13.25 -5.45 11.28
C ILE A 508 -13.06 -5.41 9.76
N ILE A 509 -11.81 -5.27 9.33
CA ILE A 509 -11.49 -5.10 7.90
C ILE A 509 -11.92 -6.31 7.06
N TYR A 510 -11.86 -7.52 7.62
CA TYR A 510 -12.28 -8.75 6.94
C TYR A 510 -13.76 -8.76 6.58
N GLU A 511 -14.63 -8.32 7.50
CA GLU A 511 -16.08 -8.24 7.24
C GLU A 511 -16.36 -7.28 6.09
N ALA A 512 -15.66 -6.14 6.04
CA ALA A 512 -15.80 -5.17 4.97
C ALA A 512 -15.35 -5.74 3.61
N VAL A 513 -14.19 -6.42 3.58
CA VAL A 513 -13.63 -7.03 2.37
C VAL A 513 -14.52 -8.17 1.87
N GLU A 514 -15.04 -9.00 2.78
CA GLU A 514 -15.93 -10.12 2.44
C GLU A 514 -17.28 -9.63 1.92
N ASP A 515 -17.90 -8.64 2.55
CA ASP A 515 -19.15 -8.05 2.05
C ASP A 515 -18.99 -7.44 0.67
N VAL A 516 -17.89 -6.73 0.41
CA VAL A 516 -17.61 -6.17 -0.92
C VAL A 516 -17.34 -7.30 -1.92
N ARG A 517 -16.63 -8.37 -1.54
CA ARG A 517 -16.46 -9.55 -2.38
C ARG A 517 -17.81 -10.16 -2.75
N ASN A 518 -18.70 -10.36 -1.78
CA ASN A 518 -20.05 -10.89 -2.02
C ASN A 518 -20.87 -9.98 -2.95
N ALA A 519 -20.72 -8.65 -2.81
CA ALA A 519 -21.36 -7.69 -3.72
C ALA A 519 -20.81 -7.80 -5.15
N LEU A 520 -19.49 -7.97 -5.30
CA LEU A 520 -18.84 -8.17 -6.60
C LEU A 520 -19.26 -9.49 -7.26
N GLU A 521 -19.41 -10.57 -6.47
CA GLU A 521 -19.93 -11.84 -6.96
C GLU A 521 -21.37 -11.72 -7.48
N GLY A 522 -22.20 -10.90 -6.85
CA GLY A 522 -23.53 -10.57 -7.33
C GLY A 522 -23.55 -9.83 -8.67
N LEU A 523 -22.44 -9.18 -9.04
CA LEU A 523 -22.27 -8.48 -10.32
C LEU A 523 -21.68 -9.38 -11.43
N LEU A 524 -21.20 -10.59 -11.09
CA LEU A 524 -20.69 -11.54 -12.08
C LEU A 524 -21.85 -12.17 -12.86
N LYS A 525 -21.62 -12.37 -14.15
CA LYS A 525 -22.56 -13.14 -14.98
C LYS A 525 -22.55 -14.61 -14.52
N PRO A 526 -23.73 -15.25 -14.34
CA PRO A 526 -23.80 -16.67 -14.05
C PRO A 526 -23.06 -17.49 -15.10
N GLU A 527 -22.40 -18.57 -14.68
CA GLU A 527 -21.79 -19.51 -15.62
C GLU A 527 -22.86 -20.51 -16.06
N GLU A 528 -23.02 -20.68 -17.37
CA GLU A 528 -23.90 -21.70 -17.91
C GLU A 528 -23.17 -23.05 -17.83
N ARG A 529 -23.61 -23.93 -16.92
CA ARG A 529 -23.08 -25.29 -16.81
C ARG A 529 -24.02 -26.26 -17.49
N GLU A 530 -23.47 -27.10 -18.36
CA GLU A 530 -24.19 -28.23 -18.93
C GLU A 530 -24.31 -29.35 -17.90
N THR A 531 -25.54 -29.67 -17.50
CA THR A 531 -25.87 -30.85 -16.70
C THR A 531 -26.52 -31.89 -17.60
N VAL A 532 -25.86 -33.03 -17.79
CA VAL A 532 -26.38 -34.17 -18.56
C VAL A 532 -27.48 -34.86 -17.75
N LEU A 533 -28.66 -35.01 -18.33
CA LEU A 533 -29.84 -35.61 -17.71
C LEU A 533 -30.00 -37.10 -18.04
N GLY A 534 -29.56 -37.52 -19.23
CA GLY A 534 -29.66 -38.92 -19.65
C GLY A 534 -29.24 -39.17 -21.09
N GLU A 535 -29.08 -40.44 -21.44
CA GLU A 535 -28.61 -40.89 -22.75
C GLU A 535 -29.58 -41.91 -23.34
N ALA A 536 -29.90 -41.77 -24.62
CA ALA A 536 -30.77 -42.68 -25.37
C ALA A 536 -30.09 -43.15 -26.65
N GLU A 537 -30.26 -44.42 -27.00
CA GLU A 537 -29.69 -45.02 -28.21
C GLU A 537 -30.76 -45.18 -29.29
N VAL A 538 -30.45 -44.78 -30.52
CA VAL A 538 -31.36 -44.88 -31.66
C VAL A 538 -31.39 -46.31 -32.20
N LEU A 539 -32.54 -46.97 -32.10
CA LEU A 539 -32.75 -48.34 -32.57
C LEU A 539 -33.41 -48.38 -33.96
N GLN A 540 -34.31 -47.45 -34.23
CA GLN A 540 -35.07 -47.41 -35.49
C GLN A 540 -35.42 -45.99 -35.88
N LEU A 541 -35.65 -45.74 -37.16
CA LEU A 541 -36.03 -44.43 -37.70
C LEU A 541 -37.42 -44.49 -38.34
N PHE A 542 -38.25 -43.52 -38.02
CA PHE A 542 -39.59 -43.36 -38.57
C PHE A 542 -39.68 -42.02 -39.31
N LYS A 543 -40.13 -42.05 -40.57
CA LYS A 543 -40.36 -40.82 -41.35
C LYS A 543 -41.82 -40.44 -41.30
N VAL A 544 -42.12 -39.24 -40.80
CA VAL A 544 -43.50 -38.73 -40.71
C VAL A 544 -43.62 -37.49 -41.59
N SER A 545 -44.55 -37.52 -42.56
CA SER A 545 -44.70 -36.58 -43.69
C SER A 545 -44.96 -35.10 -43.33
N LYS A 546 -44.97 -34.75 -42.04
CA LYS A 546 -45.16 -33.37 -41.52
C LYS A 546 -44.23 -33.00 -40.35
N VAL A 547 -43.52 -33.95 -39.75
CA VAL A 547 -42.73 -33.75 -38.51
C VAL A 547 -41.24 -34.00 -38.75
N GLY A 548 -40.87 -34.72 -39.82
CA GLY A 548 -39.48 -35.06 -40.12
C GLY A 548 -39.14 -36.50 -39.73
N THR A 549 -37.84 -36.75 -39.51
CA THR A 549 -37.34 -38.05 -39.04
C THR A 549 -37.49 -38.13 -37.51
N ILE A 550 -38.23 -39.12 -37.01
CA ILE A 550 -38.35 -39.44 -35.58
C ILE A 550 -37.50 -40.67 -35.30
N ALA A 551 -36.59 -40.56 -34.35
CA ALA A 551 -35.81 -41.70 -33.88
C ALA A 551 -36.60 -42.47 -32.81
N GLY A 552 -36.83 -43.76 -33.04
CA GLY A 552 -37.23 -44.71 -32.02
C GLY A 552 -36.01 -45.10 -31.20
N CYS A 553 -35.99 -44.66 -29.94
CA CYS A 553 -34.86 -44.77 -29.05
C CYS A 553 -35.20 -45.57 -27.79
N MET A 554 -34.19 -46.18 -27.20
CA MET A 554 -34.23 -46.75 -25.85
C MET A 554 -33.38 -45.89 -24.92
N VAL A 555 -33.94 -45.46 -23.79
CA VAL A 555 -33.17 -44.71 -22.78
C VAL A 555 -32.24 -45.67 -22.06
N ARG A 556 -30.93 -45.45 -22.20
CA ARG A 556 -29.87 -46.29 -21.63
C ARG A 556 -29.55 -45.92 -20.20
N SER A 557 -29.54 -44.62 -19.90
CA SER A 557 -29.22 -44.11 -18.56
C SER A 557 -29.95 -42.80 -18.33
N GLY A 558 -30.41 -42.60 -17.09
CA GLY A 558 -31.02 -41.33 -16.67
C GLY A 558 -32.40 -41.07 -17.27
N LEU A 559 -32.59 -39.84 -17.75
CA LEU A 559 -33.89 -39.26 -18.04
C LEU A 559 -33.83 -38.38 -19.30
N ILE A 560 -34.76 -38.58 -20.23
CA ILE A 560 -34.97 -37.68 -21.38
C ILE A 560 -36.17 -36.78 -21.09
N GLN A 561 -35.96 -35.47 -20.98
CA GLN A 561 -37.02 -34.48 -20.78
C GLN A 561 -37.31 -33.71 -22.06
N ARG A 562 -38.59 -33.48 -22.36
CA ARG A 562 -39.01 -32.75 -23.57
C ARG A 562 -38.45 -31.32 -23.65
N THR A 563 -38.27 -30.66 -22.50
CA THR A 563 -37.78 -29.27 -22.42
C THR A 563 -36.26 -29.16 -22.43
N ALA A 564 -35.53 -30.27 -22.43
CA ALA A 564 -34.08 -30.28 -22.42
C ALA A 564 -33.52 -30.16 -23.86
N ARG A 565 -32.25 -29.78 -23.95
CA ARG A 565 -31.49 -29.85 -25.19
C ARG A 565 -31.00 -31.28 -25.42
N ALA A 566 -30.71 -31.59 -26.68
CA ALA A 566 -30.21 -32.88 -27.11
C ALA A 566 -28.96 -32.71 -27.96
N ARG A 567 -27.97 -33.55 -27.69
CA ARG A 567 -26.72 -33.69 -28.44
C ARG A 567 -26.71 -35.06 -29.09
N VAL A 568 -26.54 -35.09 -30.41
CA VAL A 568 -26.41 -36.34 -31.16
C VAL A 568 -24.94 -36.65 -31.34
N THR A 569 -24.55 -37.85 -30.96
CA THR A 569 -23.20 -38.39 -31.04
C THR A 569 -23.18 -39.66 -31.89
N ARG A 570 -22.22 -39.72 -32.83
CA ARG A 570 -21.99 -40.85 -33.73
C ARG A 570 -20.53 -41.26 -33.59
N ASP A 571 -20.28 -42.53 -33.23
CA ASP A 571 -18.94 -43.08 -33.01
C ASP A 571 -18.08 -42.22 -32.05
N GLY A 572 -18.70 -41.59 -31.05
CA GLY A 572 -18.05 -40.72 -30.07
C GLY A 572 -17.84 -39.27 -30.51
N THR A 573 -18.22 -38.89 -31.74
CA THR A 573 -18.15 -37.51 -32.24
C THR A 573 -19.51 -36.83 -32.24
N THR A 574 -19.57 -35.58 -31.80
CA THR A 574 -20.82 -34.79 -31.81
C THR A 574 -21.16 -34.37 -33.24
N VAL A 575 -22.32 -34.83 -33.73
CA VAL A 575 -22.81 -34.54 -35.08
C VAL A 575 -23.72 -33.31 -35.07
N TYR A 576 -24.52 -33.14 -34.02
CA TYR A 576 -25.47 -32.05 -33.90
C TYR A 576 -25.82 -31.76 -32.44
N ALA A 577 -26.12 -30.51 -32.13
CA ALA A 577 -26.66 -30.08 -30.83
C ALA A 577 -27.84 -29.12 -31.06
N GLY A 578 -28.97 -29.39 -30.42
CA GLY A 578 -30.18 -28.59 -30.60
C GLY A 578 -31.26 -28.89 -29.57
N SER A 579 -32.45 -28.35 -29.77
CA SER A 579 -33.61 -28.60 -28.91
C SER A 579 -34.40 -29.82 -29.38
N LEU A 580 -35.11 -30.49 -28.46
CA LEU A 580 -36.04 -31.55 -28.79
C LEU A 580 -37.34 -30.98 -29.38
N SER A 581 -37.71 -31.41 -30.58
CA SER A 581 -38.95 -30.98 -31.25
C SER A 581 -40.17 -31.75 -30.73
N SER A 582 -40.00 -33.05 -30.44
CA SER A 582 -41.07 -33.87 -29.88
C SER A 582 -40.51 -35.04 -29.07
N LEU A 583 -41.25 -35.42 -28.03
CA LEU A 583 -40.98 -36.60 -27.22
C LEU A 583 -42.30 -37.35 -27.05
N LYS A 584 -42.38 -38.55 -27.63
CA LYS A 584 -43.59 -39.37 -27.61
C LYS A 584 -43.29 -40.77 -27.12
N ARG A 585 -44.25 -41.39 -26.45
CA ARG A 585 -44.22 -42.82 -26.16
C ARG A 585 -45.46 -43.45 -26.78
N PHE A 586 -45.26 -44.41 -27.67
CA PHE A 586 -46.31 -44.95 -28.54
C PHE A 586 -47.01 -43.85 -29.36
N LYS A 587 -48.20 -43.42 -28.97
CA LYS A 587 -48.99 -42.37 -29.65
C LYS A 587 -49.14 -41.09 -28.82
N ASP A 588 -48.70 -41.10 -27.56
CA ASP A 588 -48.93 -40.02 -26.61
C ASP A 588 -47.69 -39.15 -26.43
N ASP A 589 -47.90 -37.83 -26.36
CA ASP A 589 -46.85 -36.88 -26.01
C ASP A 589 -46.55 -36.96 -24.51
N VAL A 590 -45.29 -37.22 -24.17
CA VAL A 590 -44.84 -37.41 -22.79
C VAL A 590 -43.88 -36.30 -22.38
N ARG A 591 -43.91 -35.92 -21.10
CA ARG A 591 -43.01 -34.89 -20.55
C ARG A 591 -41.60 -35.41 -20.33
N GLU A 592 -41.51 -36.66 -19.87
CA GLU A 592 -40.27 -37.33 -19.55
C GLU A 592 -40.33 -38.83 -19.83
N VAL A 593 -39.17 -39.41 -20.13
CA VAL A 593 -38.97 -40.85 -20.30
C VAL A 593 -37.77 -41.28 -19.48
N ARG A 594 -37.95 -42.31 -18.66
CA ARG A 594 -36.93 -42.84 -17.74
C ARG A 594 -36.18 -44.01 -18.37
N GLU A 595 -35.03 -44.32 -17.79
CA GLU A 595 -34.17 -45.46 -18.12
C GLU A 595 -34.95 -46.78 -18.33
N GLY A 596 -34.56 -47.52 -19.37
CA GLY A 596 -35.15 -48.82 -19.73
C GLY A 596 -36.49 -48.73 -20.48
N LEU A 597 -36.98 -47.54 -20.80
CA LEU A 597 -38.21 -47.34 -21.57
C LEU A 597 -37.92 -46.86 -23.00
N GLU A 598 -38.75 -47.33 -23.93
CA GLU A 598 -38.75 -46.90 -25.32
C GLU A 598 -39.47 -45.56 -25.51
N CYS A 599 -38.94 -44.72 -26.39
CA CYS A 599 -39.54 -43.45 -26.78
C CYS A 599 -39.21 -43.06 -28.22
N GLY A 600 -40.09 -42.26 -28.81
CA GLY A 600 -39.86 -41.55 -30.06
C GLY A 600 -39.34 -40.16 -29.77
N ILE A 601 -38.14 -39.85 -30.25
CA ILE A 601 -37.46 -38.57 -30.09
C ILE A 601 -37.37 -37.88 -31.45
N GLY A 602 -37.92 -36.67 -31.55
CA GLY A 602 -37.69 -35.77 -32.67
C GLY A 602 -36.75 -34.64 -32.27
N ILE A 603 -35.78 -34.31 -33.11
CA ILE A 603 -34.83 -33.20 -32.90
C ILE A 603 -35.18 -32.05 -33.84
N GLU A 604 -35.10 -30.83 -33.35
CA GLU A 604 -35.40 -29.64 -34.14
C GLU A 604 -34.30 -29.35 -35.16
N ASN A 605 -34.69 -29.05 -36.41
CA ASN A 605 -33.81 -28.71 -37.54
C ASN A 605 -32.75 -29.77 -37.90
N PHE A 606 -32.91 -31.02 -37.45
CA PHE A 606 -31.98 -32.11 -37.79
C PHE A 606 -32.73 -33.39 -38.19
N ASN A 607 -32.42 -33.90 -39.39
CA ASN A 607 -33.09 -35.06 -39.97
C ASN A 607 -32.15 -36.24 -40.33
N ASP A 608 -30.82 -36.06 -40.25
CA ASP A 608 -29.81 -37.10 -40.56
C ASP A 608 -29.48 -37.97 -39.32
N LEU A 609 -30.52 -38.54 -38.72
CA LEU A 609 -30.37 -39.53 -37.64
C LEU A 609 -30.12 -40.91 -38.26
N LYS A 610 -29.19 -41.67 -37.67
CA LYS A 610 -28.85 -43.04 -38.07
C LYS A 610 -29.08 -44.01 -36.92
N VAL A 611 -29.37 -45.27 -37.27
CA VAL A 611 -29.45 -46.36 -36.28
C VAL A 611 -28.06 -46.57 -35.68
N GLY A 612 -27.98 -46.62 -34.35
CA GLY A 612 -26.73 -46.66 -33.59
C GLY A 612 -26.23 -45.29 -33.11
N ASP A 613 -26.86 -44.18 -33.52
CA ASP A 613 -26.55 -42.86 -32.96
C ASP A 613 -26.95 -42.80 -31.47
N ARG A 614 -26.20 -42.04 -30.67
CA ARG A 614 -26.52 -41.77 -29.26
C ARG A 614 -27.00 -40.35 -29.08
N ILE A 615 -28.13 -40.19 -28.40
CA ILE A 615 -28.75 -38.91 -28.10
C ILE A 615 -28.58 -38.64 -26.61
N GLU A 616 -27.72 -37.69 -26.28
CA GLU A 616 -27.49 -37.21 -24.93
C GLU A 616 -28.40 -36.00 -24.66
N SER A 617 -29.22 -36.06 -23.62
CA SER A 617 -30.06 -34.95 -23.18
C SER A 617 -29.36 -34.17 -22.09
N PHE A 618 -29.28 -32.85 -22.25
CA PHE A 618 -28.63 -31.96 -21.28
C PHE A 618 -29.45 -30.69 -21.07
N ARG A 619 -29.28 -30.06 -19.91
CA ARG A 619 -29.85 -28.76 -19.55
C ARG A 619 -28.71 -27.78 -19.25
N MET A 620 -28.88 -26.53 -19.68
CA MET A 620 -28.06 -25.43 -19.22
C MET A 620 -28.59 -24.98 -17.85
N GLU A 621 -27.80 -25.12 -16.81
CA GLU A 621 -28.11 -24.56 -15.49
C GLU A 621 -27.22 -23.33 -15.25
N GLU A 622 -27.84 -22.22 -14.87
CA GLU A 622 -27.12 -21.02 -14.46
C GLU A 622 -26.59 -21.23 -13.05
N VAL A 623 -25.27 -21.39 -12.92
CA VAL A 623 -24.59 -21.50 -11.63
C VAL A 623 -23.99 -20.14 -11.29
N LYS A 624 -24.32 -19.60 -10.11
CA LYS A 624 -23.71 -18.37 -9.61
C LYS A 624 -22.20 -18.60 -9.43
N ARG A 625 -21.40 -17.75 -10.08
CA ARG A 625 -19.94 -17.78 -9.95
C ARG A 625 -19.54 -17.11 -8.64
N THR A 626 -18.51 -17.67 -8.01
CA THR A 626 -17.82 -17.03 -6.90
C THR A 626 -16.49 -16.47 -7.38
N LEU A 627 -16.03 -15.40 -6.76
CA LEU A 627 -14.68 -14.91 -6.96
C LEU A 627 -13.75 -15.96 -6.36
N GLN A 628 -12.95 -16.61 -7.19
CA GLN A 628 -11.94 -17.53 -6.67
C GLN A 628 -11.08 -16.74 -5.66
N PRO A 629 -10.86 -17.28 -4.44
CA PRO A 629 -9.91 -16.66 -3.54
C PRO A 629 -8.59 -16.58 -4.27
N THR A 630 -8.00 -15.39 -4.34
CA THR A 630 -6.63 -15.17 -4.81
C THR A 630 -5.66 -15.88 -3.87
N ALA A 631 -5.63 -17.21 -3.93
CA ALA A 631 -4.53 -18.01 -3.46
C ALA A 631 -3.47 -17.98 -4.57
N GLU A 632 -2.32 -17.39 -4.25
CA GLU A 632 -1.05 -17.59 -4.95
C GLU A 632 -0.92 -16.99 -6.36
N ALA A 633 -1.11 -15.67 -6.50
CA ALA A 633 -0.37 -14.91 -7.50
C ALA A 633 1.12 -14.84 -7.10
N GLY A 634 1.83 -15.97 -7.27
CA GLY A 634 3.24 -16.12 -6.88
C GLY A 634 3.90 -17.40 -7.38
N GLN A 635 3.14 -18.45 -7.72
CA GLN A 635 3.69 -19.59 -8.45
C GLN A 635 3.68 -19.30 -9.94
N GLY A 636 4.63 -18.45 -10.35
CA GLY A 636 5.04 -18.36 -11.75
C GLY A 636 5.47 -19.75 -12.22
N SER A 637 4.82 -20.20 -13.29
CA SER A 637 5.22 -21.29 -14.18
C SER A 637 6.74 -21.53 -14.16
N ARG A 638 7.15 -22.61 -13.48
CA ARG A 638 8.38 -23.33 -13.80
C ARG A 638 7.96 -24.56 -14.61
N ALA A 639 8.11 -24.44 -15.93
CA ALA A 639 8.43 -25.57 -16.78
C ALA A 639 9.92 -25.90 -16.61
#